data_AF-A0A9W6YCU3-F1
#
_entry.id   AF-A0A9W6YCU3-F1
#
_cell.length_a   1.000
_cell.length_b   1.000
_cell.length_c   1.000
_cell.angle_alpha   90.00
_cell.angle_beta   90.00
_cell.angle_gamma   90.00
#
_symmetry.space_group_name_H-M   'P 1'
#
loop_
_entity.id
_entity.type
_entity.pdbx_description
1 polymer ?
#
loop_
_entity_poly.entity_id
_entity_poly.type
_entity_poly.pdbx_seq_one_letter_code
_entity_poly.pdbx_strand_id
1 'polypeptide(L)'
;MLNSTVDELKEFLAEQEEGDSQAPALDEVEQDDEFGFDSSLTEEERTLFQSGVKLLSMCATIMKRGVLTIKKLTITNDQDAFLKWTSRLDVSYTAAQNAIVDFGAALYPPIGTDELAEAVSELETSAMAILACLKEMPELEAAEEGALQVGETAFTKQLATVKSQIEASE
;
A
#
# COMPACT_ATOMS: atom_id res chain seq x y z
N MET A 1 10.27 -2.02 -6.24
CA MET A 1 9.84 -2.58 -4.95
C MET A 1 8.35 -2.32 -4.73
N LEU A 2 7.89 -1.13 -4.32
CA LEU A 2 6.44 -0.87 -4.11
C LEU A 2 5.50 -1.22 -5.27
N ASN A 3 5.81 -0.80 -6.51
CA ASN A 3 4.98 -1.19 -7.66
C ASN A 3 5.05 -2.70 -7.93
N SER A 4 6.20 -3.35 -7.64
CA SER A 4 6.35 -4.81 -7.75
C SER A 4 5.42 -5.51 -6.77
N THR A 5 5.42 -5.09 -5.49
CA THR A 5 4.55 -5.64 -4.45
C THR A 5 3.07 -5.44 -4.79
N VAL A 6 2.69 -4.27 -5.30
CA VAL A 6 1.30 -4.01 -5.74
C VAL A 6 0.93 -4.86 -6.95
N ASP A 7 1.84 -5.06 -7.89
CA ASP A 7 1.58 -5.86 -9.09
C ASP A 7 1.52 -7.36 -8.75
N GLU A 8 2.41 -7.86 -7.88
CA GLU A 8 2.42 -9.23 -7.35
C GLU A 8 1.11 -9.56 -6.60
N LEU A 9 0.61 -8.66 -5.74
CA LEU A 9 -0.66 -8.87 -5.03
C LEU A 9 -1.88 -8.83 -5.98
N LYS A 10 -1.81 -8.05 -7.06
CA LYS A 10 -2.87 -8.04 -8.08
C LYS A 10 -2.85 -9.28 -8.96
N GLU A 11 -1.67 -9.78 -9.30
CA GLU A 11 -1.50 -11.04 -10.01
C GLU A 11 -2.08 -12.19 -9.18
N PHE A 12 -1.76 -12.25 -7.89
CA PHE A 12 -2.36 -13.21 -6.96
C PHE A 12 -3.90 -13.14 -6.92
N LEU A 13 -4.49 -11.94 -6.88
CA LEU A 13 -5.96 -11.78 -6.94
C LEU A 13 -6.54 -12.34 -8.25
N ALA A 14 -5.87 -12.13 -9.38
CA ALA A 14 -6.34 -12.63 -10.67
C ALA A 14 -6.29 -14.17 -10.72
N GLU A 15 -5.23 -14.79 -10.21
CA GLU A 15 -5.11 -16.25 -10.11
C GLU A 15 -6.23 -16.86 -9.26
N GLN A 16 -6.66 -16.17 -8.19
CA GLN A 16 -7.77 -16.57 -7.32
C GLN A 16 -9.15 -16.40 -7.98
N GLU A 17 -9.29 -15.59 -9.03
CA GLU A 17 -10.53 -15.45 -9.81
C GLU A 17 -10.62 -16.49 -10.94
N GLU A 18 -9.49 -16.87 -11.53
CA GLU A 18 -9.43 -17.89 -12.59
C GLU A 18 -9.63 -19.31 -12.05
N GLY A 19 -9.19 -19.60 -10.82
CA GLY A 19 -9.39 -20.90 -10.15
C GLY A 19 -10.85 -21.27 -9.86
N ASP A 20 -11.77 -20.30 -9.86
CA ASP A 20 -13.20 -20.50 -9.58
C ASP A 20 -14.01 -20.91 -10.84
N SER A 21 -13.36 -20.92 -12.01
CA SER A 21 -13.93 -21.35 -13.30
C SER A 21 -13.33 -22.68 -13.74
N GLN A 22 -13.87 -23.80 -13.24
CA GLN A 22 -13.38 -25.15 -13.59
C GLN A 22 -13.31 -25.42 -15.10
N ALA A 23 -12.15 -25.94 -15.55
CA ALA A 23 -12.09 -27.00 -16.56
C ALA A 23 -11.23 -28.15 -16.00
N PRO A 24 -11.72 -29.41 -15.99
CA PRO A 24 -10.96 -30.55 -15.50
C PRO A 24 -10.03 -31.11 -16.60
N ALA A 25 -8.99 -31.81 -16.13
CA ALA A 25 -8.06 -32.69 -16.84
C ALA A 25 -6.80 -32.05 -17.43
N LEU A 26 -5.67 -32.36 -16.78
CA LEU A 26 -4.37 -32.88 -17.26
C LEU A 26 -3.45 -32.74 -16.02
N ASP A 27 -2.71 -33.69 -15.47
CA ASP A 27 -2.37 -35.09 -15.72
C ASP A 27 -1.65 -35.52 -14.41
N GLU A 28 -1.71 -36.80 -14.07
CA GLU A 28 -1.31 -37.35 -12.77
C GLU A 28 0.17 -37.07 -12.42
N VAL A 29 0.40 -36.35 -11.32
CA VAL A 29 1.67 -36.44 -10.57
C VAL A 29 1.29 -36.54 -9.10
N GLU A 30 1.44 -37.74 -8.54
CA GLU A 30 1.43 -37.98 -7.10
C GLU A 30 2.54 -37.12 -6.47
N GLN A 31 2.20 -35.90 -6.05
CA GLN A 31 3.01 -35.13 -5.12
C GLN A 31 2.54 -35.55 -3.73
N ASP A 32 3.37 -36.34 -3.05
CA ASP A 32 3.24 -36.65 -1.64
C ASP A 32 2.94 -35.36 -0.86
N ASP A 33 1.78 -35.32 -0.20
CA ASP A 33 1.32 -34.27 0.71
C ASP A 33 2.36 -33.98 1.81
N GLU A 34 2.99 -32.80 1.78
CA GLU A 34 3.48 -32.15 3.01
C GLU A 34 3.69 -30.64 2.76
N PHE A 35 2.79 -29.80 3.30
CA PHE A 35 2.78 -28.31 3.26
C PHE A 35 2.21 -27.60 2.01
N GLY A 36 1.12 -28.10 1.43
CA GLY A 36 0.21 -27.21 0.70
C GLY A 36 -0.52 -26.30 1.68
N PHE A 37 0.04 -25.13 2.01
CA PHE A 37 -0.74 -24.09 2.67
C PHE A 37 -1.90 -23.74 1.74
N ASP A 38 -3.13 -24.00 2.17
CA ASP A 38 -4.32 -23.59 1.45
C ASP A 38 -4.32 -22.06 1.38
N SER A 39 -3.81 -21.54 0.27
CA SER A 39 -3.71 -20.10 0.00
C SER A 39 -4.99 -19.56 -0.64
N SER A 40 -6.11 -20.29 -0.56
CA SER A 40 -7.39 -19.81 -1.04
C SER A 40 -7.95 -18.73 -0.10
N LEU A 41 -8.55 -17.71 -0.69
CA LEU A 41 -9.23 -16.65 0.06
C LEU A 41 -10.69 -17.02 0.23
N THR A 42 -11.20 -16.97 1.46
CA THR A 42 -12.65 -16.88 1.69
C THR A 42 -13.23 -15.59 1.09
N GLU A 43 -14.56 -15.48 0.93
CA GLU A 43 -15.19 -14.26 0.39
C GLU A 43 -14.90 -13.02 1.28
N GLU A 44 -14.84 -13.23 2.59
CA GLU A 44 -14.50 -12.21 3.59
C GLU A 44 -13.03 -11.79 3.47
N GLU A 45 -12.10 -12.75 3.43
CA GLU A 45 -10.67 -12.48 3.23
C GLU A 45 -10.41 -11.84 1.86
N ARG A 46 -11.14 -12.21 0.81
CA ARG A 46 -11.03 -11.61 -0.53
C ARG A 46 -11.43 -10.13 -0.49
N THR A 47 -12.51 -9.79 0.22
CA THR A 47 -12.97 -8.41 0.37
C THR A 47 -11.94 -7.57 1.15
N LEU A 48 -11.37 -8.13 2.22
CA LEU A 48 -10.30 -7.52 3.01
C LEU A 48 -9.02 -7.35 2.17
N PHE A 49 -8.62 -8.38 1.42
CA PHE A 49 -7.46 -8.38 0.54
C PHE A 49 -7.57 -7.29 -0.52
N GLN A 50 -8.69 -7.22 -1.25
CA GLN A 50 -8.92 -6.18 -2.27
C GLN A 50 -8.87 -4.77 -1.67
N SER A 51 -9.44 -4.59 -0.48
CA SER A 51 -9.43 -3.31 0.23
C SER A 51 -8.03 -2.93 0.70
N GLY A 52 -7.22 -3.92 1.10
CA GLY A 52 -5.81 -3.76 1.45
C GLY A 52 -4.94 -3.39 0.25
N VAL A 53 -5.06 -4.10 -0.88
CA VAL A 53 -4.35 -3.77 -2.13
C VAL A 53 -4.68 -2.36 -2.60
N LYS A 54 -5.93 -1.94 -2.45
CA LYS A 54 -6.35 -0.56 -2.74
C LYS A 54 -5.65 0.44 -1.81
N LEU A 55 -5.58 0.17 -0.51
CA LEU A 55 -4.85 1.02 0.45
C LEU A 55 -3.37 1.15 0.07
N LEU A 56 -2.71 0.03 -0.25
CA LEU A 56 -1.32 0.01 -0.68
C LEU A 56 -1.09 0.80 -1.99
N SER A 57 -2.01 0.67 -2.95
CA SER A 57 -1.99 1.44 -4.21
C SER A 57 -2.12 2.95 -3.98
N MET A 58 -2.92 3.36 -2.98
CA MET A 58 -3.03 4.76 -2.59
C MET A 58 -1.73 5.27 -1.96
N CYS A 59 -1.08 4.47 -1.10
CA CYS A 59 0.25 4.78 -0.56
C CYS A 59 1.28 4.97 -1.68
N ALA A 60 1.29 4.08 -2.69
CA ALA A 60 2.14 4.22 -3.87
C ALA A 60 1.89 5.51 -4.66
N THR A 61 0.64 5.93 -4.75
CA THR A 61 0.28 7.19 -5.40
C THR A 61 0.80 8.40 -4.61
N ILE A 62 0.72 8.39 -3.28
CA ILE A 62 1.28 9.42 -2.40
C ILE A 62 2.80 9.54 -2.61
N MET A 63 3.53 8.40 -2.57
CA MET A 63 4.97 8.38 -2.80
C MET A 63 5.36 8.85 -4.21
N LYS A 64 4.62 8.41 -5.23
CA LYS A 64 4.85 8.84 -6.62
C LYS A 64 4.68 10.35 -6.77
N ARG A 65 3.73 10.95 -6.06
CA ARG A 65 3.51 12.39 -6.09
C ARG A 65 4.74 13.15 -5.59
N GLY A 66 5.33 12.77 -4.45
CA GLY A 66 6.55 13.44 -3.99
C GLY A 66 7.75 13.28 -4.93
N VAL A 67 7.90 12.14 -5.62
CA VAL A 67 8.94 11.98 -6.65
C VAL A 67 8.70 12.92 -7.84
N LEU A 68 7.45 13.01 -8.31
CA LEU A 68 7.11 13.92 -9.42
C LEU A 68 7.31 15.37 -9.04
N THR A 69 7.01 15.73 -7.79
CA THR A 69 7.29 17.04 -7.23
C THR A 69 8.79 17.36 -7.27
N ILE A 70 9.65 16.47 -6.76
CA ILE A 70 11.11 16.66 -6.85
C ILE A 70 11.58 16.87 -8.29
N LYS A 71 11.04 16.10 -9.25
CA LYS A 71 11.41 16.19 -10.67
C LYS A 71 11.00 17.50 -11.35
N LYS A 72 9.94 18.15 -10.86
CA LYS A 72 9.46 19.42 -11.40
C LYS A 72 10.17 20.64 -10.81
N LEU A 73 10.91 20.47 -9.71
CA LEU A 73 11.63 21.55 -9.08
C LEU A 73 12.83 21.98 -9.93
N THR A 74 12.75 23.20 -10.44
CA THR A 74 13.89 23.97 -10.93
C THR A 74 14.56 24.64 -9.74
N ILE A 75 15.90 24.61 -9.65
CA ILE A 75 16.65 25.23 -8.55
C ILE A 75 16.27 26.72 -8.44
N THR A 76 15.52 27.08 -7.38
CA THR A 76 15.15 28.46 -7.02
C THR A 76 15.97 28.96 -5.82
N ASN A 77 15.80 30.24 -5.47
CA ASN A 77 16.68 31.03 -4.59
C ASN A 77 16.84 30.51 -3.13
N ASP A 78 16.03 29.57 -2.65
CA ASP A 78 16.10 29.03 -1.27
C ASP A 78 16.53 27.55 -1.22
N GLN A 79 17.72 27.30 -1.77
CA GLN A 79 18.31 25.97 -1.88
C GLN A 79 18.41 25.23 -0.53
N ASP A 80 18.65 25.95 0.57
CA ASP A 80 18.79 25.35 1.90
C ASP A 80 17.47 24.82 2.46
N ALA A 81 16.37 25.56 2.32
CA ALA A 81 15.05 25.08 2.73
C ALA A 81 14.63 23.85 1.91
N PHE A 82 14.88 23.88 0.60
CA PHE A 82 14.61 22.74 -0.28
C PHE A 82 15.44 21.51 0.07
N LEU A 83 16.75 21.65 0.31
CA LEU A 83 17.62 20.52 0.69
C LEU A 83 17.18 19.88 2.02
N LYS A 84 16.78 20.71 3.01
CA LYS A 84 16.24 20.19 4.27
C LYS A 84 14.93 19.44 4.05
N TRP A 85 14.02 20.00 3.24
CA TRP A 85 12.76 19.35 2.92
C TRP A 85 12.95 18.01 2.19
N THR A 86 13.80 17.95 1.15
CA THR A 86 14.07 16.70 0.43
C THR A 86 14.70 15.64 1.31
N SER A 87 15.60 16.02 2.23
CA SER A 87 16.18 15.07 3.20
C SER A 87 15.14 14.46 4.14
N ARG A 88 14.14 15.25 4.58
CA ARG A 88 13.03 14.75 5.41
C ARG A 88 12.12 13.81 4.62
N LEU A 89 11.88 14.13 3.35
CA LEU A 89 11.08 13.31 2.46
C LEU A 89 11.76 11.96 2.21
N ASP A 90 13.08 11.94 2.00
CA ASP A 90 13.88 10.72 1.80
C ASP A 90 13.86 9.79 3.02
N VAL A 91 14.01 10.34 4.23
CA VAL A 91 13.87 9.58 5.49
C VAL A 91 12.47 8.98 5.61
N SER A 92 11.44 9.77 5.29
CA SER A 92 10.04 9.31 5.34
C SER A 92 9.78 8.19 4.32
N TYR A 93 10.43 8.24 3.15
CA TYR A 93 10.31 7.21 2.11
C TYR A 93 10.99 5.91 2.50
N THR A 94 12.14 6.00 3.16
CA THR A 94 12.86 4.82 3.66
C THR A 94 12.03 4.12 4.74
N ALA A 95 11.44 4.86 5.68
CA ALA A 95 10.55 4.30 6.68
C ALA A 95 9.31 3.64 6.05
N ALA A 96 8.69 4.29 5.06
CA ALA A 96 7.52 3.75 4.39
C ALA A 96 7.79 2.45 3.62
N GLN A 97 9.00 2.25 3.10
CA GLN A 97 9.34 1.02 2.36
C GLN A 97 9.20 -0.24 3.21
N ASN A 98 9.60 -0.19 4.49
CA ASN A 98 9.45 -1.32 5.39
C ASN A 98 7.97 -1.59 5.66
N ALA A 99 7.21 -0.57 6.05
CA ALA A 99 5.77 -0.69 6.31
C ALA A 99 4.99 -1.22 5.08
N ILE A 100 5.43 -0.88 3.85
CA ILE A 100 4.87 -1.41 2.61
C ILE A 100 5.13 -2.91 2.45
N VAL A 101 6.34 -3.36 2.76
CA VAL A 101 6.72 -4.77 2.67
C VAL A 101 5.99 -5.57 3.73
N ASP A 102 5.96 -5.08 4.97
CA ASP A 102 5.31 -5.73 6.10
C ASP A 102 3.79 -5.82 5.88
N PHE A 103 3.16 -4.75 5.37
CA PHE A 103 1.75 -4.77 4.97
C PHE A 103 1.47 -5.71 3.80
N GLY A 104 2.36 -5.75 2.80
CA GLY A 104 2.23 -6.69 1.68
C GLY A 104 2.31 -8.15 2.15
N ALA A 105 3.20 -8.44 3.11
CA ALA A 105 3.33 -9.76 3.71
C ALA A 105 2.11 -10.14 4.54
N ALA A 106 1.57 -9.21 5.35
CA ALA A 106 0.39 -9.44 6.18
C ALA A 106 -0.91 -9.67 5.39
N LEU A 107 -0.95 -9.29 4.11
CA LEU A 107 -2.08 -9.58 3.21
C LEU A 107 -2.04 -11.00 2.63
N TYR A 108 -0.93 -11.73 2.71
CA TYR A 108 -0.87 -13.09 2.19
C TYR A 108 -1.65 -14.08 3.07
N PRO A 109 -2.43 -15.00 2.48
CA PRO A 109 -3.18 -16.00 3.26
C PRO A 109 -2.28 -17.00 3.99
N PRO A 110 -2.75 -17.54 5.15
CA PRO A 110 -3.95 -17.13 5.88
C PRO A 110 -3.78 -15.73 6.49
N ILE A 111 -4.81 -14.88 6.39
CA ILE A 111 -4.71 -13.49 6.85
C ILE A 111 -4.84 -13.44 8.38
N GLY A 112 -3.73 -13.17 9.06
CA GLY A 112 -3.73 -12.87 10.49
C GLY A 112 -4.25 -11.45 10.75
N THR A 113 -5.40 -11.31 11.42
CA THR A 113 -6.03 -10.01 11.69
C THR A 113 -5.20 -9.13 12.61
N ASP A 114 -4.52 -9.72 13.60
CA ASP A 114 -3.62 -9.01 14.52
C ASP A 114 -2.40 -8.46 13.78
N GLU A 115 -1.72 -9.30 12.98
CA GLU A 115 -0.55 -8.89 12.18
C GLU A 115 -0.94 -7.83 11.13
N LEU A 116 -2.11 -8.00 10.49
CA LEU A 116 -2.60 -7.04 9.53
C LEU A 116 -2.97 -5.70 10.20
N ALA A 117 -3.55 -5.72 11.40
CA ALA A 117 -3.87 -4.50 12.15
C ALA A 117 -2.61 -3.70 12.49
N GLU A 118 -1.55 -4.37 12.94
CA GLU A 118 -0.25 -3.76 13.22
C GLU A 118 0.33 -3.14 11.94
N ALA A 119 0.37 -3.91 10.84
CA ALA A 119 0.89 -3.45 9.57
C ALA A 119 0.08 -2.26 8.98
N VAL A 120 -1.25 -2.26 9.15
CA VAL A 120 -2.09 -1.10 8.77
C VAL A 120 -1.71 0.14 9.57
N SER A 121 -1.44 0.00 10.87
CA SER A 121 -1.07 1.13 11.72
C SER A 121 0.31 1.72 11.36
N GLU A 122 1.26 0.86 10.99
CA GLU A 122 2.58 1.29 10.54
C GLU A 122 2.52 1.97 9.16
N LEU A 123 1.71 1.42 8.25
CA LEU A 123 1.46 2.00 6.93
C LEU A 123 0.77 3.35 7.03
N GLU A 124 -0.22 3.49 7.92
CA GLU A 124 -0.87 4.76 8.24
C GLU A 124 0.15 5.79 8.69
N THR A 125 0.94 5.46 9.70
CA THR A 125 1.94 6.37 10.28
C THR A 125 2.92 6.86 9.21
N SER A 126 3.41 5.93 8.39
CA SER A 126 4.35 6.23 7.31
C SER A 126 3.75 7.10 6.21
N ALA A 127 2.54 6.76 5.73
CA ALA A 127 1.85 7.51 4.69
C ALA A 127 1.48 8.93 5.16
N MET A 128 1.03 9.07 6.41
CA MET A 128 0.70 10.36 7.01
C MET A 128 1.94 11.24 7.22
N ALA A 129 3.07 10.65 7.61
CA ALA A 129 4.34 11.37 7.70
C ALA A 129 4.79 11.93 6.33
N ILE A 130 4.65 11.14 5.26
CA ILE A 130 4.93 11.58 3.90
C ILE A 130 3.97 12.72 3.49
N LEU A 131 2.67 12.55 3.70
CA LEU A 131 1.67 13.58 3.37
C LEU A 131 1.94 14.90 4.11
N ALA A 132 2.26 14.84 5.40
CA ALA A 132 2.66 16.00 6.18
C ALA A 132 3.91 16.66 5.60
N CYS A 133 4.93 15.88 5.24
CA CYS A 133 6.13 16.40 4.59
C CYS A 133 5.81 17.08 3.25
N LEU A 134 4.93 16.50 2.42
CA LEU A 134 4.53 17.09 1.13
C LEU A 134 3.78 18.43 1.29
N LYS A 135 2.98 18.57 2.35
CA LYS A 135 2.28 19.83 2.66
C LYS A 135 3.22 20.95 3.15
N GLU A 136 4.38 20.58 3.66
CA GLU A 136 5.42 21.52 4.07
C GLU A 136 6.43 21.83 2.95
N MET A 137 6.12 21.46 1.72
CA MET A 137 6.98 21.77 0.57
C MET A 137 7.19 23.30 0.46
N PRO A 138 8.43 23.77 0.32
CA PRO A 138 8.68 25.17 0.03
C PRO A 138 8.02 25.57 -1.29
N GLU A 139 7.39 26.75 -1.32
CA GLU A 139 6.68 27.27 -2.50
C GLU A 139 5.48 26.40 -2.96
N LEU A 140 4.86 25.63 -2.06
CA LEU A 140 3.65 24.85 -2.36
C LEU A 140 2.51 25.74 -2.89
N GLU A 141 2.05 25.43 -4.10
CA GLU A 141 0.92 26.13 -4.69
C GLU A 141 -0.40 25.70 -4.04
N ALA A 142 -1.35 26.64 -3.90
CA ALA A 142 -2.65 26.36 -3.28
C ALA A 142 -3.44 25.24 -4.00
N ALA A 143 -3.28 25.10 -5.32
CA ALA A 143 -3.89 24.01 -6.09
C ALA A 143 -3.29 22.65 -5.73
N GLU A 144 -1.97 22.61 -5.48
CA GLU A 144 -1.27 21.40 -5.07
C GLU A 144 -1.62 21.02 -3.63
N GLU A 145 -1.69 21.99 -2.73
CA GLU A 145 -2.15 21.81 -1.34
C GLU A 145 -3.58 21.24 -1.30
N GLY A 146 -4.51 21.83 -2.06
CA GLY A 146 -5.89 21.35 -2.13
C GLY A 146 -5.96 19.90 -2.65
N ALA A 147 -5.16 19.55 -3.65
CA ALA A 147 -5.12 18.19 -4.17
C ALA A 147 -4.43 17.19 -3.20
N LEU A 148 -3.49 17.64 -2.36
CA LEU A 148 -2.95 16.81 -1.26
C LEU A 148 -4.02 16.54 -0.20
N GLN A 149 -4.82 17.54 0.16
CA GLN A 149 -5.90 17.40 1.14
C GLN A 149 -7.01 16.45 0.68
N VAL A 150 -7.38 16.51 -0.61
CA VAL A 150 -8.32 15.54 -1.22
C VAL A 150 -7.76 14.12 -1.14
N GLY A 151 -6.48 13.94 -1.46
CA GLY A 151 -5.80 12.64 -1.40
C GLY A 151 -5.73 12.08 0.00
N GLU A 152 -5.37 12.90 0.99
CA GLU A 152 -5.37 12.54 2.41
C GLU A 152 -6.76 12.10 2.88
N THR A 153 -7.80 12.88 2.57
CA THR A 153 -9.18 12.55 2.95
C THR A 153 -9.62 11.19 2.37
N ALA A 154 -9.28 10.94 1.11
CA ALA A 154 -9.57 9.67 0.46
C ALA A 154 -8.79 8.51 1.11
N PHE A 155 -7.52 8.73 1.45
CA PHE A 155 -6.67 7.74 2.11
C PHE A 155 -7.20 7.39 3.50
N THR A 156 -7.50 8.38 4.33
CA THR A 156 -8.10 8.17 5.66
C THR A 156 -9.42 7.40 5.59
N LYS A 157 -10.25 7.68 4.58
CA LYS A 157 -11.49 6.92 4.36
C LYS A 157 -11.20 5.45 4.06
N GLN A 158 -10.27 5.17 3.15
CA GLN A 158 -9.91 3.78 2.80
C GLN A 158 -9.29 3.06 4.00
N LEU A 159 -8.45 3.75 4.78
CA LEU A 159 -7.87 3.22 6.01
C LEU A 159 -8.96 2.81 7.01
N ALA A 160 -9.96 3.66 7.24
CA ALA A 160 -11.09 3.34 8.12
C ALA A 160 -11.90 2.14 7.61
N THR A 161 -12.04 2.00 6.29
CA THR A 161 -12.68 0.81 5.68
C THR A 161 -11.90 -0.46 5.99
N VAL A 162 -10.57 -0.47 5.80
CA VAL A 162 -9.74 -1.65 6.08
C VAL A 162 -9.77 -2.00 7.57
N LYS A 163 -9.60 -1.01 8.47
CA LYS A 163 -9.67 -1.25 9.92
C LYS A 163 -11.01 -1.85 10.34
N SER A 164 -12.12 -1.32 9.82
CA SER A 164 -13.46 -1.86 10.11
C SER A 164 -13.67 -3.29 9.57
N GLN A 165 -12.99 -3.68 8.49
CA GLN A 165 -13.06 -5.05 7.98
C GLN A 165 -12.25 -6.01 8.83
N ILE A 166 -11.09 -5.57 9.35
CA ILE A 166 -10.28 -6.35 10.29
C ILE A 166 -11.07 -6.62 11.57
N GLU A 167 -11.64 -5.56 12.18
CA GLU A 167 -12.48 -5.68 13.38
C GLU A 167 -13.72 -6.59 13.18
N ALA A 168 -14.23 -6.69 11.96
CA ALA A 168 -15.36 -7.57 11.63
C ALA A 168 -14.95 -9.03 11.39
N SER A 169 -13.65 -9.28 11.23
CA SER A 169 -13.06 -10.61 10.99
C SER A 169 -12.47 -11.24 12.26
N GLU A 170 -12.43 -10.51 13.37
CA GLU A 170 -12.15 -10.98 14.74
C GLU A 170 -13.36 -11.67 15.39
#